data_AF-A0A852NGD5-F1
#
_entry.id   AF-A0A852NGD5-F1
#
_cell.length_a   1.000
_cell.length_b   1.000
_cell.length_c   1.000
_cell.angle_alpha   90.00
_cell.angle_beta   90.00
_cell.angle_gamma   90.00
#
_symmetry.space_group_name_H-M   'P 1'
#
loop_
_entity.id
_entity.type
_entity.pdbx_description
1 polymer ?
#
loop_
_entity_poly.entity_id
_entity_poly.type
_entity_poly.pdbx_seq_one_letter_code
_entity_poly.pdbx_strand_id
1 'polypeptide(L)'
;HKEQGNRLFGGRKYPEAAACYGRAINRNPLVAVYYTNRALCYLKMQQHDKALADCKRALELDGQSVKAHFFLGQCQMEMENYDEAIANLQRAYNLAKEQRLNFGDDIPSALRIAKKKRWNSIEEKRINQENELHSHLTKLIMAEKERELAECRKTQQEENTDESRSRVQLASIEAKHDKYLADMDELFSQVDEKRKKRDIPDYLCGKISFELMREPCITPSGITYDRKDIEEHLQRVGHFDPVTRSPLTQDQLIPNLAMKEVIDAFISENGWVEDY
;
A
#
# COMPACT_ATOMS: atom_id res chain seq x y z
N HIS A 1 30.55 22.56 -14.78
CA HIS A 1 29.07 22.55 -14.70
C HIS A 1 28.53 21.52 -13.71
N LYS A 2 28.84 20.22 -13.85
CA LYS A 2 28.43 19.18 -12.88
C LYS A 2 28.80 19.52 -11.42
N GLU A 3 30.08 19.80 -11.15
CA GLU A 3 30.56 20.11 -9.79
C GLU A 3 29.97 21.39 -9.20
N GLN A 4 29.66 22.37 -10.06
CA GLN A 4 28.99 23.59 -9.64
C GLN A 4 27.52 23.32 -9.28
N GLY A 5 26.84 22.47 -10.06
CA GLY A 5 25.52 21.95 -9.71
C GLY A 5 25.53 21.19 -8.38
N ASN A 6 26.52 20.33 -8.15
CA ASN A 6 26.67 19.59 -6.89
C ASN A 6 26.86 20.54 -5.70
N ARG A 7 27.68 21.60 -5.84
CA ARG A 7 27.86 22.61 -4.79
C ARG A 7 26.58 23.36 -4.46
N LEU A 8 25.83 23.77 -5.49
CA LEU A 8 24.54 24.45 -5.32
C LEU A 8 23.50 23.54 -4.67
N PHE A 9 23.48 22.26 -5.08
CA PHE A 9 22.61 21.25 -4.48
C PHE A 9 22.92 21.04 -3.00
N GLY A 10 24.20 20.91 -2.62
CA GLY A 10 24.63 20.83 -1.22
C GLY A 10 24.26 22.08 -0.41
N GLY A 11 24.28 23.25 -1.05
CA GLY A 11 23.82 24.52 -0.48
C GLY A 11 22.29 24.71 -0.46
N ARG A 12 21.49 23.67 -0.75
CA ARG A 12 20.01 23.71 -0.84
C ARG A 12 19.45 24.70 -1.87
N LYS A 13 20.28 25.16 -2.81
CA LYS A 13 19.92 26.06 -3.92
C LYS A 13 19.47 25.23 -5.12
N TYR A 14 18.33 24.56 -4.97
CA TYR A 14 17.81 23.61 -5.97
C TYR A 14 17.47 24.24 -7.32
N PRO A 15 16.83 25.44 -7.39
CA PRO A 15 16.55 26.09 -8.67
C PRO A 15 17.82 26.41 -9.47
N GLU A 16 18.83 26.96 -8.80
CA GLU A 16 20.10 27.33 -9.44
C GLU A 16 20.92 26.08 -9.82
N ALA A 17 20.84 25.02 -9.00
CA ALA A 17 21.43 23.72 -9.32
C ALA A 17 20.80 23.11 -10.58
N ALA A 18 19.46 23.14 -10.70
CA ALA A 18 18.74 22.66 -11.86
C ALA A 18 19.14 23.41 -13.14
N ALA A 19 19.29 24.75 -13.06
CA ALA A 19 19.80 25.55 -14.18
C ALA A 19 21.26 25.20 -14.55
N CYS A 20 22.12 24.94 -13.55
CA CYS A 20 23.50 24.49 -13.79
C CYS A 20 23.57 23.12 -14.47
N TYR A 21 22.75 22.16 -14.05
CA TYR A 21 22.64 20.87 -14.73
C TYR A 21 22.03 21.01 -16.13
N GLY A 22 21.05 21.90 -16.32
CA GLY A 22 20.53 22.24 -17.65
C GLY A 22 21.60 22.76 -18.60
N ARG A 23 22.50 23.64 -18.12
CA ARG A 23 23.68 24.07 -18.91
C ARG A 23 24.64 22.92 -19.22
N ALA A 24 24.79 21.94 -18.33
CA ALA A 24 25.59 20.74 -18.59
C ALA A 24 24.95 19.85 -19.67
N ILE A 25 23.62 19.68 -19.62
CA ILE A 25 22.83 18.94 -20.62
C ILE A 25 22.94 19.60 -22.00
N ASN A 26 22.81 20.92 -22.08
CA ASN A 26 22.95 21.64 -23.36
C ASN A 26 24.34 21.50 -23.98
N ARG A 27 25.39 21.30 -23.15
CA ARG A 27 26.75 21.06 -23.63
C ARG A 27 26.98 19.61 -24.05
N ASN A 28 26.41 18.66 -23.31
CA ASN A 28 26.48 17.24 -23.66
C ASN A 28 25.18 16.54 -23.22
N PRO A 29 24.25 16.30 -24.16
CA PRO A 29 22.95 15.72 -23.86
C PRO A 29 22.97 14.19 -23.74
N LEU A 30 24.12 13.54 -23.94
CA LEU A 30 24.24 12.07 -23.94
C LEU A 30 24.60 11.50 -22.55
N VAL A 31 24.76 12.34 -21.54
CA VAL A 31 25.17 11.92 -20.20
C VAL A 31 23.95 11.77 -19.28
N ALA A 32 23.53 10.53 -19.02
CA ALA A 32 22.38 10.19 -18.17
C ALA A 32 22.44 10.81 -16.76
N VAL A 33 23.64 10.92 -16.18
CA VAL A 33 23.88 11.46 -14.83
C VAL A 33 23.40 12.91 -14.69
N TYR A 34 23.44 13.71 -15.76
CA TYR A 34 22.99 15.11 -15.67
C TYR A 34 21.47 15.20 -15.52
N TYR A 35 20.74 14.30 -16.18
CA TYR A 35 19.29 14.23 -16.08
C TYR A 35 18.86 13.71 -14.70
N THR A 36 19.48 12.67 -14.16
CA THR A 36 19.13 12.17 -12.82
C THR A 36 19.44 13.19 -11.72
N ASN A 37 20.54 13.94 -11.83
CA ASN A 37 20.85 15.02 -10.89
C ASN A 37 19.87 16.20 -10.99
N ARG A 38 19.41 16.55 -12.21
CA ARG A 38 18.40 17.59 -12.41
C ARG A 38 17.01 17.14 -11.93
N ALA A 39 16.64 15.89 -12.19
CA ALA A 39 15.42 15.26 -11.68
C ALA A 39 15.36 15.30 -10.15
N LEU A 40 16.47 15.01 -9.47
CA LEU A 40 16.55 15.11 -8.01
C LEU A 40 16.33 16.55 -7.51
N CYS A 41 16.82 17.57 -8.22
CA CYS A 41 16.53 18.97 -7.90
C CYS A 41 15.03 19.26 -8.04
N TYR A 42 14.41 18.78 -9.12
CA TYR A 42 12.98 18.94 -9.36
C TYR A 42 12.11 18.22 -8.32
N LEU A 43 12.51 17.04 -7.86
CA LEU A 43 11.86 16.35 -6.74
C LEU A 43 11.88 17.20 -5.46
N LYS A 44 13.02 17.82 -5.13
CA LYS A 44 13.11 18.73 -3.97
C LYS A 44 12.29 20.01 -4.12
N MET A 45 11.92 20.37 -5.35
CA MET A 45 11.09 21.52 -5.69
C MET A 45 9.62 21.15 -5.94
N GLN A 46 9.22 19.89 -5.73
CA GLN A 46 7.87 19.40 -6.04
C GLN A 46 7.44 19.57 -7.51
N GLN A 47 8.40 19.61 -8.44
CA GLN A 47 8.14 19.68 -9.89
C GLN A 47 8.16 18.28 -10.49
N HIS A 48 7.16 17.46 -10.14
CA HIS A 48 7.11 16.03 -10.47
C HIS A 48 7.07 15.75 -11.97
N ASP A 49 6.31 16.53 -12.75
CA ASP A 49 6.23 16.35 -14.22
C ASP A 49 7.59 16.49 -14.91
N LYS A 50 8.37 17.50 -14.50
CA LYS A 50 9.70 17.75 -15.06
C LYS A 50 10.71 16.70 -14.62
N ALA A 51 10.62 16.27 -13.35
CA ALA A 51 11.46 15.20 -12.82
C ALA A 51 11.19 13.87 -13.56
N LEU A 52 9.93 13.57 -13.85
CA LEU A 52 9.52 12.39 -14.61
C LEU A 52 10.08 12.41 -16.03
N ALA A 53 9.98 13.55 -16.73
CA ALA A 53 10.56 13.70 -18.07
C ALA A 53 12.09 13.50 -18.07
N ASP A 54 12.79 14.06 -17.06
CA ASP A 54 14.23 13.86 -16.90
C ASP A 54 14.61 12.42 -16.57
N CYS A 55 13.84 11.73 -15.74
CA CYS A 55 14.07 10.32 -15.44
C CYS A 55 13.86 9.44 -16.68
N LYS A 56 12.81 9.68 -17.46
CA LYS A 56 12.59 8.98 -18.74
C LYS A 56 13.76 9.20 -19.69
N ARG A 57 14.22 10.44 -19.83
CA ARG A 57 15.38 10.74 -20.68
C ARG A 57 16.68 10.10 -20.17
N ALA A 58 16.86 10.01 -18.85
CA ALA A 58 17.97 9.28 -18.26
C ALA A 58 17.91 7.78 -18.59
N LEU A 59 16.72 7.16 -18.56
CA LEU A 59 16.51 5.75 -18.87
C LEU A 59 16.65 5.43 -20.36
N GLU A 60 16.33 6.37 -21.25
CA GLU A 60 16.62 6.23 -22.69
C GLU A 60 18.13 6.15 -22.96
N LEU A 61 18.95 6.81 -22.14
CA LEU A 61 20.41 6.81 -22.25
C LEU A 61 21.05 5.66 -21.47
N ASP A 62 20.52 5.34 -20.29
CA ASP A 62 20.97 4.27 -19.41
C ASP A 62 19.77 3.56 -18.78
N GLY A 63 19.29 2.51 -19.46
CA GLY A 63 18.15 1.72 -19.01
C GLY A 63 18.42 0.90 -17.73
N GLN A 64 19.68 0.77 -17.31
CA GLN A 64 20.10 0.06 -16.11
C GLN A 64 20.41 1.01 -14.94
N SER A 65 20.08 2.29 -15.07
CA SER A 65 20.35 3.27 -14.03
C SER A 65 19.46 3.05 -12.80
N VAL A 66 20.04 2.55 -11.70
CA VAL A 66 19.32 2.36 -10.43
C VAL A 66 18.69 3.67 -9.95
N LYS A 67 19.44 4.77 -9.99
CA LYS A 67 18.96 6.09 -9.55
C LYS A 67 17.83 6.62 -10.43
N ALA A 68 17.85 6.37 -11.73
CA ALA A 68 16.79 6.83 -12.62
C ALA A 68 15.47 6.08 -12.34
N HIS A 69 15.51 4.76 -12.18
CA HIS A 69 14.34 3.96 -11.77
C HIS A 69 13.82 4.38 -10.39
N PHE A 70 14.72 4.61 -9.43
CA PHE A 70 14.35 5.06 -8.08
C PHE A 70 13.67 6.44 -8.09
N PHE A 71 14.26 7.44 -8.77
CA PHE A 71 13.65 8.77 -8.86
C PHE A 71 12.36 8.77 -9.69
N LEU A 72 12.27 7.95 -10.74
CA LEU A 72 11.03 7.78 -11.50
C LEU A 72 9.91 7.24 -10.60
N GLY A 73 10.19 6.20 -9.81
CA GLY A 73 9.24 5.64 -8.87
C GLY A 73 8.83 6.65 -7.78
N GLN A 74 9.77 7.45 -7.27
CA GLN A 74 9.43 8.55 -6.36
C GLN A 74 8.54 9.61 -7.01
N CYS A 75 8.80 10.00 -8.26
CA CYS A 75 7.94 10.95 -8.98
C CYS A 75 6.53 10.40 -9.15
N GLN A 76 6.40 9.15 -9.59
CA GLN A 76 5.10 8.49 -9.80
C GLN A 76 4.32 8.33 -8.49
N MET A 77 5.01 8.07 -7.36
CA MET A 77 4.39 8.01 -6.05
C MET A 77 3.76 9.34 -5.63
N GLU A 78 4.40 10.47 -5.96
CA GLU A 78 3.86 11.81 -5.69
C GLU A 78 2.76 12.22 -6.69
N MET A 79 2.70 11.57 -7.86
CA MET A 79 1.62 11.73 -8.85
C MET A 79 0.47 10.73 -8.65
N GLU A 80 0.45 10.00 -7.53
CA GLU A 80 -0.56 8.96 -7.21
C GLU A 80 -0.61 7.77 -8.18
N ASN A 81 0.41 7.60 -9.03
CA ASN A 81 0.55 6.46 -9.94
C ASN A 81 1.27 5.31 -9.21
N TYR A 82 0.61 4.72 -8.22
CA TYR A 82 1.24 3.79 -7.29
C TYR A 82 1.72 2.47 -7.92
N ASP A 83 0.98 1.92 -8.88
CA ASP A 83 1.35 0.64 -9.52
C ASP A 83 2.67 0.78 -10.31
N GLU A 84 2.79 1.84 -11.11
CA GLU A 84 4.03 2.13 -11.85
C GLU A 84 5.18 2.49 -10.90
N ALA A 85 4.88 3.21 -9.81
CA ALA A 85 5.88 3.58 -8.81
C ALA A 85 6.52 2.34 -8.17
N ILE A 86 5.70 1.38 -7.73
CA ILE A 86 6.17 0.13 -7.13
C ILE A 86 6.99 -0.67 -8.16
N ALA A 87 6.52 -0.77 -9.41
CA ALA A 87 7.25 -1.50 -10.45
C ALA A 87 8.65 -0.92 -10.71
N ASN A 88 8.77 0.41 -10.79
CA ASN A 88 10.05 1.09 -10.97
C ASN A 88 10.95 0.99 -9.73
N LEU A 89 10.41 1.08 -8.52
CA LEU A 89 11.17 0.89 -7.29
C LEU A 89 11.67 -0.56 -7.13
N GLN A 90 10.85 -1.56 -7.51
CA GLN A 90 11.25 -2.97 -7.55
C GLN A 90 12.37 -3.19 -8.58
N ARG A 91 12.26 -2.56 -9.75
CA ARG A 91 13.32 -2.60 -10.76
C ARG A 91 14.61 -1.96 -10.24
N ALA A 92 14.53 -0.81 -9.56
CA ALA A 92 15.68 -0.19 -8.91
C ALA A 92 16.32 -1.12 -7.87
N TYR A 93 15.52 -1.82 -7.06
CA TYR A 93 16.00 -2.79 -6.07
C TYR A 93 16.75 -3.96 -6.71
N ASN A 94 16.17 -4.57 -7.75
CA ASN A 94 16.78 -5.68 -8.47
C ASN A 94 18.09 -5.27 -9.15
N LEU A 95 18.11 -4.10 -9.79
CA LEU A 95 19.32 -3.56 -10.42
C LEU A 95 20.40 -3.21 -9.40
N ALA A 96 20.04 -2.68 -8.24
CA ALA A 96 21.00 -2.44 -7.16
C ALA A 96 21.67 -3.75 -6.71
N LYS A 97 20.89 -4.83 -6.60
CA LYS A 97 21.39 -6.17 -6.25
C LYS A 97 22.31 -6.73 -7.32
N GLU A 98 21.93 -6.63 -8.60
CA GLU A 98 22.75 -7.08 -9.74
C GLU A 98 24.08 -6.31 -9.83
N GLN A 99 24.04 -4.99 -9.63
CA GLN A 99 25.21 -4.11 -9.67
C GLN A 99 26.01 -4.11 -8.36
N ARG A 100 25.58 -4.88 -7.35
CA ARG A 100 26.19 -4.95 -6.01
C ARG A 100 26.33 -3.58 -5.34
N LEU A 101 25.37 -2.69 -5.60
CA LEU A 101 25.29 -1.37 -4.98
C LEU A 101 24.56 -1.47 -3.65
N ASN A 102 25.14 -0.88 -2.61
CA ASN A 102 24.54 -0.84 -1.28
C ASN A 102 23.82 0.49 -1.06
N PHE A 103 22.49 0.45 -1.01
CA PHE A 103 21.62 1.57 -0.65
C PHE A 103 21.01 1.43 0.75
N GLY A 104 21.47 0.45 1.55
CA GLY A 104 20.91 0.16 2.87
C GLY A 104 19.40 -0.06 2.80
N ASP A 105 18.66 0.74 3.56
CA ASP A 105 17.19 0.68 3.62
C ASP A 105 16.51 1.74 2.74
N ASP A 106 17.23 2.52 1.92
CA ASP A 106 16.62 3.61 1.12
C ASP A 106 15.59 3.08 0.10
N ILE A 107 15.95 2.05 -0.66
CA ILE A 107 15.06 1.46 -1.69
C ILE A 107 13.95 0.62 -1.03
N PRO A 108 14.25 -0.29 -0.06
CA PRO A 108 13.20 -1.03 0.64
C PRO A 108 12.22 -0.13 1.40
N SER A 109 12.69 0.95 2.04
CA SER A 109 11.83 1.92 2.72
C SER A 109 10.90 2.63 1.73
N ALA A 110 11.42 3.09 0.58
CA ALA A 110 10.59 3.67 -0.47
C ALA A 110 9.53 2.68 -0.99
N LEU A 111 9.87 1.40 -1.12
CA LEU A 111 8.91 0.36 -1.51
C LEU A 111 7.80 0.19 -0.48
N ARG A 112 8.13 0.12 0.83
CA ARG A 112 7.13 0.02 1.91
C ARG A 112 6.19 1.22 1.91
N ILE A 113 6.73 2.43 1.76
CA ILE A 113 5.93 3.66 1.70
C ILE A 113 5.00 3.67 0.47
N ALA A 114 5.51 3.28 -0.71
CA ALA A 114 4.71 3.25 -1.94
C ALA A 114 3.56 2.23 -1.84
N LYS A 115 3.85 1.05 -1.30
CA LYS A 115 2.91 -0.03 -1.00
C LYS A 115 1.81 0.41 -0.03
N LYS A 116 2.19 1.04 1.07
CA LYS A 116 1.27 1.65 2.03
C LYS A 116 0.38 2.71 1.41
N LYS A 117 0.94 3.65 0.64
CA LYS A 117 0.15 4.69 -0.07
C LYS A 117 -0.84 4.08 -1.07
N ARG A 118 -0.41 3.05 -1.81
CA ARG A 118 -1.28 2.29 -2.73
C ARG A 118 -2.47 1.70 -1.98
N TRP A 119 -2.21 1.00 -0.88
CA TRP A 119 -3.25 0.38 -0.07
C TRP A 119 -4.23 1.41 0.46
N ASN A 120 -3.73 2.49 1.06
CA ASN A 120 -4.58 3.56 1.59
C ASN A 120 -5.46 4.19 0.51
N SER A 121 -4.94 4.37 -0.72
CA SER A 121 -5.74 4.89 -1.84
C SER A 121 -6.85 3.93 -2.29
N ILE A 122 -6.56 2.63 -2.34
CA ILE A 122 -7.57 1.61 -2.67
C ILE A 122 -8.62 1.53 -1.55
N GLU A 123 -8.18 1.55 -0.30
CA GLU A 123 -9.03 1.47 0.88
C GLU A 123 -9.95 2.68 0.99
N GLU A 124 -9.44 3.89 0.77
CA GLU A 124 -10.23 5.12 0.76
C GLU A 124 -11.32 5.08 -0.33
N LYS A 125 -10.98 4.61 -1.54
CA LYS A 125 -11.96 4.41 -2.62
C LYS A 125 -13.04 3.39 -2.24
N ARG A 126 -12.64 2.29 -1.59
CA ARG A 126 -13.57 1.25 -1.12
C ARG A 126 -14.53 1.81 -0.07
N ILE A 127 -14.01 2.53 0.93
CA ILE A 127 -14.81 3.17 1.98
C ILE A 127 -15.79 4.18 1.38
N ASN A 128 -15.34 4.98 0.42
CA ASN A 128 -16.21 5.94 -0.25
C ASN A 128 -17.36 5.25 -1.00
N GLN A 129 -17.09 4.14 -1.70
CA GLN A 129 -18.13 3.34 -2.37
C GLN A 129 -19.11 2.72 -1.38
N GLU A 130 -18.61 2.18 -0.26
CA GLU A 130 -19.45 1.62 0.81
C GLU A 130 -20.37 2.69 1.40
N ASN A 131 -19.84 3.88 1.70
CA ASN A 131 -20.62 5.00 2.23
C ASN A 131 -21.64 5.53 1.22
N GLU A 132 -21.28 5.60 -0.05
CA GLU A 132 -22.20 5.99 -1.13
C GLU A 132 -23.34 4.98 -1.27
N LEU A 133 -23.02 3.68 -1.25
CA LEU A 133 -24.01 2.60 -1.29
C LEU A 133 -24.92 2.63 -0.06
N HIS A 134 -24.38 2.79 1.15
CA HIS A 134 -25.15 2.91 2.38
C HIS A 134 -26.14 4.09 2.30
N SER A 135 -25.67 5.26 1.88
CA SER A 135 -26.52 6.45 1.70
C SER A 135 -27.60 6.23 0.65
N HIS A 136 -27.26 5.58 -0.47
CA HIS A 136 -28.20 5.28 -1.54
C HIS A 136 -29.30 4.31 -1.08
N LEU A 137 -28.93 3.21 -0.43
CA LEU A 137 -29.87 2.20 0.07
C LEU A 137 -30.78 2.79 1.16
N THR A 138 -30.23 3.59 2.08
CA THR A 138 -31.02 4.28 3.10
C THR A 138 -32.09 5.17 2.46
N LYS A 139 -31.73 5.94 1.43
CA LYS A 139 -32.70 6.78 0.68
C LYS A 139 -33.78 5.95 0.00
N LEU A 140 -33.44 4.80 -0.60
CA LEU A 140 -34.42 3.92 -1.23
C LEU A 140 -35.41 3.35 -0.22
N ILE A 141 -34.94 2.87 0.93
CA ILE A 141 -35.79 2.31 1.99
C ILE A 141 -36.71 3.40 2.55
N MET A 142 -36.20 4.60 2.79
CA MET A 142 -37.02 5.73 3.25
C MET A 142 -38.05 6.17 2.22
N ALA A 143 -37.67 6.25 0.94
CA ALA A 143 -38.59 6.63 -0.13
C ALA A 143 -39.70 5.58 -0.35
N GLU A 144 -39.36 4.29 -0.25
CA GLU A 144 -40.36 3.22 -0.34
C GLU A 144 -41.27 3.21 0.88
N LYS A 145 -40.73 3.44 2.10
CA LYS A 145 -41.52 3.65 3.32
C LYS A 145 -42.54 4.77 3.14
N GLU A 146 -42.10 5.93 2.65
CA GLU A 146 -42.98 7.08 2.40
C GLU A 146 -44.05 6.76 1.35
N ARG A 147 -43.70 6.02 0.30
CA ARG A 147 -44.64 5.59 -0.76
C ARG A 147 -45.72 4.65 -0.21
N GLU A 148 -45.33 3.58 0.50
CA GLU A 148 -46.27 2.61 1.09
C GLU A 148 -47.20 3.30 2.12
N LEU A 149 -46.65 4.21 2.95
CA LEU A 149 -47.44 4.99 3.91
C LEU A 149 -48.41 5.94 3.22
N ALA A 150 -47.99 6.61 2.13
CA ALA A 150 -48.88 7.48 1.37
C ALA A 150 -50.01 6.70 0.67
N GLU A 151 -49.72 5.51 0.15
CA GLU A 151 -50.71 4.64 -0.48
C GLU A 151 -51.75 4.13 0.53
N CYS A 152 -51.31 3.72 1.72
CA CYS A 152 -52.22 3.34 2.83
C CYS A 152 -53.08 4.53 3.31
N ARG A 153 -52.51 5.73 3.38
CA ARG A 153 -53.26 6.95 3.73
C ARG A 153 -54.30 7.33 2.66
N LYS A 154 -54.02 7.09 1.39
CA LYS A 154 -54.99 7.32 0.29
C LYS A 154 -56.15 6.33 0.33
N THR A 155 -55.85 5.04 0.50
CA THR A 155 -56.89 4.01 0.64
C THR A 155 -57.78 4.26 1.86
N GLN A 156 -57.22 4.78 2.96
CA GLN A 156 -58.00 5.22 4.12
C GLN A 156 -59.03 6.33 3.78
N GLN A 157 -58.68 7.27 2.91
CA GLN A 157 -59.59 8.35 2.47
C GLN A 157 -60.68 7.86 1.50
N GLU A 158 -60.40 6.82 0.70
CA GLU A 158 -61.32 6.29 -0.30
C GLU A 158 -62.33 5.27 0.28
N GLU A 159 -61.93 4.43 1.24
CA GLU A 159 -62.75 3.31 1.72
C GLU A 159 -63.51 3.54 3.05
N ASN A 160 -63.39 4.71 3.69
CA ASN A 160 -64.06 5.01 4.98
C ASN A 160 -63.85 3.90 6.05
N THR A 161 -62.66 3.28 5.99
CA THR A 161 -62.24 2.14 6.83
C THR A 161 -62.01 2.53 8.28
N ASP A 162 -62.29 1.60 9.20
CA ASP A 162 -62.12 1.75 10.66
C ASP A 162 -60.71 2.29 11.01
N GLU A 163 -60.68 3.43 11.71
CA GLU A 163 -59.48 4.20 12.04
C GLU A 163 -58.49 3.38 12.87
N SER A 164 -59.01 2.47 13.71
CA SER A 164 -58.21 1.56 14.52
C SER A 164 -57.42 0.55 13.69
N ARG A 165 -58.03 -0.03 12.64
CA ARG A 165 -57.39 -1.02 11.77
C ARG A 165 -56.30 -0.38 10.89
N SER A 166 -56.59 0.82 10.39
CA SER A 166 -55.66 1.61 9.58
C SER A 166 -54.41 2.02 10.38
N ARG A 167 -54.57 2.38 11.65
CA ARG A 167 -53.45 2.72 12.55
C ARG A 167 -52.52 1.54 12.79
N VAL A 168 -53.07 0.33 12.97
CA VAL A 168 -52.28 -0.91 13.12
C VAL A 168 -51.49 -1.21 11.84
N GLN A 169 -52.10 -1.00 10.68
CA GLN A 169 -51.46 -1.27 9.39
C GLN A 169 -50.31 -0.28 9.11
N LEU A 170 -50.50 1.01 9.39
CA LEU A 170 -49.44 2.03 9.30
C LEU A 170 -48.27 1.71 10.23
N ALA A 171 -48.55 1.37 11.50
CA ALA A 171 -47.52 0.99 12.46
C ALA A 171 -46.76 -0.28 12.03
N SER A 172 -47.44 -1.24 11.40
CA SER A 172 -46.81 -2.45 10.86
C SER A 172 -45.87 -2.12 9.69
N ILE A 173 -46.23 -1.18 8.82
CA ILE A 173 -45.41 -0.74 7.69
C ILE A 173 -44.18 0.02 8.21
N GLU A 174 -44.36 0.91 9.18
CA GLU A 174 -43.26 1.62 9.83
C GLU A 174 -42.26 0.64 10.47
N ALA A 175 -42.76 -0.28 11.30
CA ALA A 175 -41.92 -1.29 11.96
C ALA A 175 -41.18 -2.20 10.97
N LYS A 176 -41.81 -2.56 9.83
CA LYS A 176 -41.16 -3.35 8.77
C LYS A 176 -39.95 -2.62 8.18
N HIS A 177 -40.09 -1.34 7.84
CA HIS A 177 -39.00 -0.57 7.24
C HIS A 177 -37.94 -0.18 8.26
N ASP A 178 -38.33 0.11 9.49
CA ASP A 178 -37.39 0.38 10.58
C ASP A 178 -36.55 -0.86 10.88
N LYS A 179 -37.14 -2.06 10.79
CA LYS A 179 -36.40 -3.31 10.85
C LYS A 179 -35.41 -3.45 9.68
N TYR A 180 -35.82 -3.15 8.44
CA TYR A 180 -34.90 -3.22 7.31
C TYR A 180 -33.73 -2.22 7.41
N LEU A 181 -33.97 -1.02 7.95
CA LEU A 181 -32.89 -0.07 8.23
C LEU A 181 -31.93 -0.62 9.28
N ALA A 182 -32.45 -1.16 10.38
CA ALA A 182 -31.63 -1.77 11.44
C ALA A 182 -30.82 -2.97 10.92
N ASP A 183 -31.44 -3.88 10.15
CA ASP A 183 -30.77 -5.03 9.55
C ASP A 183 -29.67 -4.59 8.55
N MET A 184 -29.90 -3.49 7.83
CA MET A 184 -28.93 -2.90 6.89
C MET A 184 -27.75 -2.25 7.63
N ASP A 185 -28.02 -1.43 8.64
CA ASP A 185 -26.98 -0.81 9.47
C ASP A 185 -26.13 -1.87 10.18
N GLU A 186 -26.74 -2.97 10.64
CA GLU A 186 -26.04 -4.10 11.22
C GLU A 186 -25.10 -4.78 10.21
N LEU A 187 -25.51 -4.93 8.94
CA LEU A 187 -24.65 -5.50 7.89
C LEU A 187 -23.40 -4.63 7.68
N PHE A 188 -23.56 -3.31 7.55
CA PHE A 188 -22.43 -2.39 7.39
C PHE A 188 -21.54 -2.33 8.65
N SER A 189 -22.13 -2.45 9.85
CA SER A 189 -21.40 -2.58 11.11
C SER A 189 -20.51 -3.82 11.14
N GLN A 190 -21.00 -4.98 10.68
CA GLN A 190 -20.22 -6.22 10.59
C GLN A 190 -19.00 -6.09 9.67
N VAL A 191 -19.13 -5.34 8.57
CA VAL A 191 -18.01 -5.06 7.65
C VAL A 191 -16.95 -4.19 8.33
N ASP A 192 -17.36 -3.16 9.08
CA ASP A 192 -16.44 -2.30 9.83
C ASP A 192 -15.70 -3.06 10.95
N GLU A 193 -16.40 -3.94 11.67
CA GLU A 193 -15.77 -4.81 12.68
C GLU A 193 -14.74 -5.78 12.07
N LYS A 194 -15.01 -6.31 10.88
CA LYS A 194 -14.05 -7.13 10.15
C LYS A 194 -12.80 -6.34 9.75
N ARG A 195 -12.92 -5.03 9.50
CA ARG A 195 -11.77 -4.14 9.19
C ARG A 195 -10.88 -3.89 10.41
N LYS A 196 -11.44 -3.88 11.62
CA LYS A 196 -10.71 -3.66 12.88
C LYS A 196 -9.87 -4.86 13.30
N LYS A 197 -10.32 -6.09 13.00
CA LYS A 197 -9.58 -7.32 13.31
C LYS A 197 -8.42 -7.52 12.34
N ARG A 198 -7.24 -7.06 12.75
CA ARG A 198 -5.97 -7.19 12.00
C ARG A 198 -5.01 -8.09 12.77
N ASP A 199 -5.22 -9.39 12.68
CA ASP A 199 -4.35 -10.38 13.30
C ASP A 199 -3.61 -11.18 12.23
N ILE A 200 -2.28 -11.21 12.34
CA ILE A 200 -1.43 -12.05 11.49
C ILE A 200 -1.41 -13.45 12.12
N PRO A 201 -1.76 -14.52 11.38
CA PRO A 201 -1.70 -15.87 11.91
C PRO A 201 -0.30 -16.26 12.43
N ASP A 202 -0.23 -16.85 13.62
CA ASP A 202 1.02 -17.22 14.33
C ASP A 202 2.00 -18.10 13.52
N TYR A 203 1.50 -18.85 12.54
CA TYR A 203 2.31 -19.70 11.67
C TYR A 203 2.98 -18.92 10.52
N LEU A 204 2.52 -17.70 10.23
CA LEU A 204 3.17 -16.76 9.31
C LEU A 204 4.20 -15.87 10.02
N CYS A 205 4.17 -15.84 11.35
CA CYS A 205 5.09 -15.06 12.16
C CYS A 205 6.40 -15.79 12.47
N GLY A 206 7.50 -15.04 12.44
CA GLY A 206 8.81 -15.54 12.85
C GLY A 206 8.83 -15.85 14.35
N LYS A 207 9.54 -16.91 14.75
CA LYS A 207 9.63 -17.30 16.18
C LYS A 207 10.57 -16.40 17.00
N ILE A 208 11.26 -15.47 16.36
CA ILE A 208 12.15 -14.49 17.00
C ILE A 208 11.52 -13.09 16.95
N SER A 209 11.22 -12.58 15.74
CA SER A 209 10.61 -11.25 15.57
C SER A 209 9.16 -11.17 16.06
N PHE A 210 8.42 -12.27 16.06
CA PHE A 210 6.96 -12.28 16.25
C PHE A 210 6.20 -11.40 15.23
N GLU A 211 6.86 -11.06 14.13
CA GLU A 211 6.33 -10.30 13.01
C GLU A 211 6.16 -11.21 11.78
N LEU A 212 5.42 -10.76 10.78
CA LEU A 212 5.26 -11.48 9.52
C LEU A 212 6.64 -11.74 8.88
N MET A 213 6.95 -13.01 8.62
CA MET A 213 8.21 -13.38 7.96
C MET A 213 8.27 -12.77 6.55
N ARG A 214 9.35 -12.05 6.24
CA ARG A 214 9.60 -11.50 4.89
C ARG A 214 10.41 -12.48 4.04
N GLU A 215 11.41 -13.11 4.66
CA GLU A 215 12.30 -14.08 4.02
C GLU A 215 12.32 -15.40 4.82
N PRO A 216 11.27 -16.24 4.70
CA PRO A 216 11.17 -17.47 5.47
C PRO A 216 12.27 -18.47 5.11
N CYS A 217 13.00 -18.95 6.10
CA CYS A 217 13.96 -20.04 5.98
C CYS A 217 13.72 -21.12 7.04
N ILE A 218 13.87 -22.38 6.64
CA ILE A 218 13.64 -23.55 7.48
C ILE A 218 14.97 -24.14 7.96
N THR A 219 15.02 -24.50 9.24
CA THR A 219 16.15 -25.21 9.86
C THR A 219 16.00 -26.73 9.67
N PRO A 220 17.08 -27.52 9.84
CA PRO A 220 16.98 -28.99 9.83
C PRO A 220 16.01 -29.56 10.86
N SER A 221 15.70 -28.81 11.92
CA SER A 221 14.69 -29.15 12.91
C SER A 221 13.25 -28.95 12.44
N GLY A 222 13.06 -28.44 11.21
CA GLY A 222 11.74 -28.19 10.62
C GLY A 222 11.10 -26.87 11.02
N ILE A 223 11.84 -25.97 11.67
CA ILE A 223 11.30 -24.70 12.18
C ILE A 223 11.62 -23.59 11.18
N THR A 224 10.60 -22.79 10.85
CA THR A 224 10.75 -21.64 9.94
C THR A 224 10.93 -20.35 10.74
N TYR A 225 11.92 -19.57 10.35
CA TYR A 225 12.24 -18.25 10.89
C TYR A 225 12.31 -17.23 9.76
N ASP A 226 12.29 -15.94 10.09
CA ASP A 226 12.79 -14.93 9.15
C ASP A 226 14.31 -15.03 9.07
N ARG A 227 14.85 -15.00 7.84
CA ARG A 227 16.27 -15.09 7.55
C ARG A 227 17.09 -14.09 8.36
N LYS A 228 16.65 -12.83 8.43
CA LYS A 228 17.41 -11.78 9.13
C LYS A 228 17.58 -12.10 10.60
N ASP A 229 16.49 -12.52 11.26
CA ASP A 229 16.48 -12.77 12.69
C ASP A 229 17.34 -13.99 13.06
N ILE A 230 17.24 -15.06 12.28
CA ILE A 230 18.01 -16.27 12.56
C ILE A 230 19.50 -16.08 12.25
N GLU A 231 19.83 -15.34 11.19
CA GLU A 231 21.23 -15.00 10.87
C GLU A 231 21.84 -14.12 11.97
N GLU A 232 21.10 -13.15 12.48
CA GLU A 232 21.52 -12.32 13.60
C GLU A 232 21.69 -13.13 14.89
N HIS A 233 20.76 -14.04 15.20
CA HIS A 233 20.85 -14.95 16.34
C HIS A 233 22.09 -15.84 16.26
N LEU A 234 22.33 -16.47 15.11
CA LEU A 234 23.49 -17.35 14.91
C LEU A 234 24.81 -16.60 15.07
N GLN A 235 24.86 -15.33 14.63
CA GLN A 235 26.06 -14.51 14.73
C GLN A 235 26.28 -13.90 16.12
N ARG A 236 25.21 -13.48 16.81
CA ARG A 236 25.33 -12.75 18.10
C ARG A 236 25.16 -13.63 19.33
N VAL A 237 24.28 -14.62 19.28
CA VAL A 237 23.90 -15.43 20.45
C VAL A 237 24.64 -16.76 20.43
N GLY A 238 24.58 -17.49 19.32
CA GLY A 238 25.34 -18.72 19.15
C GLY A 238 24.79 -19.69 18.11
N HIS A 239 25.60 -20.69 17.78
CA HIS A 239 25.35 -21.68 16.72
C HIS A 239 24.41 -22.81 17.16
N PHE A 240 23.18 -22.45 17.52
CA PHE A 240 22.13 -23.38 17.90
C PHE A 240 20.74 -22.87 17.51
N ASP A 241 19.81 -23.79 17.26
CA ASP A 241 18.41 -23.49 16.95
C ASP A 241 17.71 -22.88 18.19
N PRO A 242 17.10 -21.69 18.08
CA PRO A 242 16.49 -21.00 19.23
C PRO A 242 15.44 -21.81 19.99
N VAL A 243 14.71 -22.69 19.29
CA VAL A 243 13.57 -23.44 19.84
C VAL A 243 14.02 -24.81 20.31
N THR A 244 14.68 -25.59 19.44
CA THR A 244 15.08 -26.97 19.76
C THR A 244 16.42 -27.08 20.47
N ARG A 245 17.23 -26.02 20.46
CA ARG A 245 18.61 -25.99 21.00
C ARG A 245 19.55 -27.01 20.36
N SER A 246 19.19 -27.55 19.21
CA SER A 246 20.07 -28.37 18.38
C SER A 246 21.19 -27.53 17.77
N PRO A 247 22.37 -28.10 17.49
CA PRO A 247 23.46 -27.36 16.86
C PRO A 247 23.05 -26.93 15.45
N LEU A 248 23.19 -25.63 15.15
CA LEU A 248 22.74 -25.03 13.89
C LEU A 248 23.79 -24.05 13.39
N THR A 249 24.10 -24.10 12.09
CA THR A 249 24.98 -23.12 11.42
C THR A 249 24.24 -22.44 10.26
N GLN A 250 24.71 -21.26 9.86
CA GLN A 250 24.07 -20.47 8.81
C GLN A 250 23.95 -21.23 7.47
N ASP A 251 24.94 -22.06 7.15
CA ASP A 251 24.97 -22.86 5.92
C ASP A 251 23.84 -23.91 5.85
N GLN A 252 23.23 -24.25 6.99
CA GLN A 252 22.14 -25.21 7.06
C GLN A 252 20.76 -24.57 6.83
N LEU A 253 20.68 -23.25 6.69
CA LEU A 253 19.42 -22.53 6.48
C LEU A 253 18.93 -22.70 5.03
N ILE A 254 17.82 -23.42 4.88
CA ILE A 254 17.21 -23.66 3.56
C ILE A 254 16.11 -22.60 3.32
N PRO A 255 16.09 -21.89 2.18
CA PRO A 255 14.98 -20.99 1.87
C PRO A 255 13.67 -21.77 1.75
N ASN A 256 12.66 -21.40 2.54
CA ASN A 256 11.37 -22.08 2.53
C ASN A 256 10.46 -21.44 1.48
N LEU A 257 10.62 -21.87 0.23
CA LEU A 257 9.90 -21.30 -0.93
C LEU A 257 8.39 -21.48 -0.82
N ALA A 258 7.92 -22.61 -0.28
CA ALA A 258 6.49 -22.85 -0.06
C ALA A 258 5.89 -21.84 0.92
N MET A 259 6.55 -21.60 2.05
CA MET A 259 6.10 -20.56 2.98
C MET A 259 6.19 -19.16 2.37
N LYS A 260 7.16 -18.90 1.51
CA LYS A 260 7.26 -17.61 0.79
C LYS A 260 6.04 -17.37 -0.09
N GLU A 261 5.60 -18.37 -0.83
CA GLU A 261 4.38 -18.29 -1.66
C GLU A 261 3.12 -18.07 -0.81
N VAL A 262 2.99 -18.79 0.31
CA VAL A 262 1.87 -18.62 1.24
C VAL A 262 1.83 -17.20 1.82
N ILE A 263 2.98 -16.67 2.22
CA ILE A 263 3.10 -15.30 2.75
C ILE A 263 2.78 -14.27 1.65
N ASP A 264 3.26 -14.48 0.43
CA ASP A 264 2.99 -13.58 -0.69
C ASP A 264 1.49 -13.55 -1.03
N ALA A 265 0.83 -14.71 -1.02
CA ALA A 265 -0.62 -14.81 -1.16
C ALA A 265 -1.34 -14.07 -0.02
N PHE A 266 -0.90 -14.28 1.23
CA PHE A 266 -1.45 -13.60 2.40
C PHE A 266 -1.34 -12.08 2.28
N ILE A 267 -0.18 -11.55 1.86
CA ILE A 267 0.02 -10.10 1.65
C ILE A 267 -0.87 -9.59 0.51
N SER A 268 -1.06 -10.37 -0.55
CA SER A 268 -1.89 -9.96 -1.70
C SER A 268 -3.36 -9.80 -1.32
N GLU A 269 -3.87 -10.62 -0.40
CA GLU A 269 -5.22 -10.53 0.14
C GLU A 269 -5.34 -9.50 1.27
N ASN A 270 -4.24 -9.28 2.00
CA ASN A 270 -4.18 -8.45 3.21
C ASN A 270 -3.18 -7.31 3.04
N GLY A 271 -3.47 -6.36 2.15
CA GLY A 271 -2.56 -5.24 1.90
C GLY A 271 -2.32 -4.32 3.11
N TRP A 272 -3.18 -4.38 4.12
CA TRP A 272 -2.99 -3.71 5.41
C TRP A 272 -1.76 -4.20 6.18
N VAL A 273 -1.20 -5.36 5.83
CA VAL A 273 0.02 -5.90 6.46
C VAL A 273 1.26 -5.09 6.07
N GLU A 274 1.18 -4.27 5.02
CA GLU A 274 2.25 -3.36 4.62
C GLU A 274 2.25 -2.04 5.43
N ASP A 275 1.29 -1.86 6.37
CA ASP A 275 1.21 -0.70 7.25
C ASP A 275 2.26 -0.70 8.40
N TYR A 276 2.85 -1.86 8.70
CA TYR A 276 3.76 -2.13 9.82
C TYR A 276 5.17 -2.56 9.35
#